data_AF-A0A661MLS2-F1
#
_entry.id   AF-A0A661MLS2-F1
#
_cell.length_a   1.000
_cell.length_b   1.000
_cell.length_c   1.000
_cell.angle_alpha   90.00
_cell.angle_beta   90.00
_cell.angle_gamma   90.00
#
_symmetry.space_group_name_H-M   'P 1'
#
loop_
_entity.id
_entity.type
_entity.pdbx_description
1 polymer ?
#
loop_
_entity_poly.entity_id
_entity_poly.type
_entity_poly.pdbx_seq_one_letter_code
_entity_poly.pdbx_strand_id
1 'polypeptide(L)'
;MKLGSNNIGNRVFRRVQRDDMGEFSMDSKMLRTLLELDGKKTIEEIAGNLGLTVKDLRPVVSRLLELGLIESAVDEAAMVNHDFFASVRKELSLAIGPIADVLIEDALLDLNCTVSDFPVQHAPELVYMLARQIQREEKRVIFQQNMLEKLKELGLATGQ
;
A
#
# COMPACT_ATOMS: atom_id res chain seq x y z
N MET A 1 -2.77 -22.65 -2.18
CA MET A 1 -3.78 -21.61 -1.90
C MET A 1 -4.60 -21.35 -3.16
N LYS A 2 -5.94 -21.41 -3.09
CA LYS A 2 -6.82 -21.05 -4.21
C LYS A 2 -6.94 -19.54 -4.26
N LEU A 3 -6.33 -18.93 -5.28
CA LEU A 3 -6.53 -17.53 -5.64
C LEU A 3 -8.01 -17.33 -5.96
N GLY A 4 -8.75 -16.76 -5.01
CA GLY A 4 -10.13 -16.32 -5.21
C GLY A 4 -10.17 -15.39 -6.41
N SER A 5 -10.96 -15.78 -7.41
CA SER A 5 -11.29 -14.95 -8.55
C SER A 5 -11.92 -13.65 -8.03
N ASN A 6 -11.19 -12.53 -8.03
CA ASN A 6 -11.78 -11.28 -8.53
C ASN A 6 -10.81 -10.10 -8.76
N ASN A 7 -9.59 -10.04 -8.22
CA ASN A 7 -8.84 -8.77 -8.38
C ASN A 7 -7.32 -8.91 -8.37
N ILE A 8 -6.76 -9.56 -9.39
CA ILE A 8 -5.32 -9.45 -9.71
C ILE A 8 -5.04 -8.20 -10.54
N GLY A 9 -6.03 -7.67 -11.26
CA GLY A 9 -5.90 -6.49 -12.11
C GLY A 9 -5.47 -5.24 -11.34
N ASN A 10 -6.09 -4.98 -10.19
CA ASN A 10 -5.77 -3.81 -9.35
C ASN A 10 -4.59 -4.04 -8.39
N ARG A 11 -3.87 -5.17 -8.48
CA ARG A 11 -2.73 -5.41 -7.59
C ARG A 11 -1.48 -4.79 -8.15
N VAL A 12 -0.71 -4.18 -7.25
CA VAL A 12 0.60 -3.63 -7.53
C VAL A 12 1.65 -4.63 -7.08
N PHE A 13 2.58 -4.94 -7.96
CA PHE A 13 3.72 -5.81 -7.65
C PHE A 13 5.01 -5.06 -7.91
N ARG A 14 6.01 -5.36 -7.10
CA ARG A 14 7.34 -4.76 -7.20
C ARG A 14 8.36 -5.85 -7.48
N ARG A 15 9.34 -5.54 -8.33
CA ARG A 15 10.52 -6.40 -8.52
C ARG A 15 11.39 -6.45 -7.26
N VAL A 16 11.87 -7.64 -6.91
CA VAL A 16 12.85 -7.85 -5.85
C VAL A 16 14.24 -7.64 -6.47
N GLN A 17 15.04 -6.73 -5.92
CA GLN A 17 16.46 -6.66 -6.27
C GLN A 17 17.18 -7.83 -5.60
N ARG A 18 17.29 -8.95 -6.33
CA ARG A 18 18.27 -9.99 -5.99
C ARG A 18 19.54 -9.71 -6.79
N ASP A 19 20.66 -9.55 -6.10
CA ASP A 19 22.00 -9.45 -6.70
C ASP A 19 22.39 -10.77 -7.40
N ASP A 20 21.80 -11.88 -6.94
CA ASP A 20 21.89 -13.21 -7.54
C ASP A 20 20.72 -13.45 -8.50
N MET A 21 20.61 -12.63 -9.55
CA MET A 21 19.83 -13.01 -10.73
C MET A 21 20.66 -14.02 -11.53
N GLY A 22 20.85 -15.22 -10.96
CA GLY A 22 21.44 -16.37 -11.65
C GLY A 22 20.75 -16.57 -13.00
N GLU A 23 21.44 -17.16 -13.97
CA GLU A 23 21.05 -17.34 -15.38
C GLU A 23 19.68 -18.04 -15.56
N PHE A 24 18.60 -17.36 -15.22
CA PHE A 24 17.25 -17.81 -15.49
C PHE A 24 17.02 -17.60 -16.99
N SER A 25 16.65 -18.67 -17.69
CA SER A 25 16.11 -18.58 -19.05
C SER A 25 14.76 -17.85 -18.99
N MET A 26 14.80 -16.52 -18.85
CA MET A 26 13.62 -15.67 -18.84
C MET A 26 13.20 -15.41 -20.29
N ASP A 27 11.94 -15.68 -20.59
CA ASP A 27 11.36 -15.33 -21.88
C ASP A 27 11.29 -13.80 -22.04
N SER A 28 11.40 -13.31 -23.27
CA SER A 28 11.36 -11.87 -23.58
C SER A 28 10.09 -11.19 -23.05
N LYS A 29 8.96 -11.93 -22.98
CA LYS A 29 7.73 -11.44 -22.38
C LYS A 29 7.88 -11.22 -20.87
N MET A 30 8.52 -12.16 -20.17
CA MET A 30 8.67 -12.13 -18.71
C MET A 30 9.60 -11.00 -18.26
N LEU A 31 10.70 -10.76 -18.98
CA LEU A 31 11.61 -9.64 -18.70
C LEU A 31 10.90 -8.29 -18.89
N ARG A 32 10.11 -8.14 -19.96
CA ARG A 32 9.33 -6.91 -20.19
C ARG A 32 8.32 -6.66 -19.07
N THR A 33 7.61 -7.70 -18.64
CA THR A 33 6.71 -7.59 -17.48
C THR A 33 7.48 -7.19 -16.23
N LEU A 34 8.61 -7.84 -15.93
CA LEU A 34 9.43 -7.54 -14.75
C LEU A 34 9.94 -6.09 -14.73
N LEU A 35 10.34 -5.56 -15.89
CA LEU A 35 10.81 -4.17 -16.02
C LEU A 35 9.70 -3.14 -15.79
N GLU A 36 8.45 -3.49 -16.12
CA GLU A 36 7.29 -2.63 -15.87
C GLU A 36 6.77 -2.71 -14.42
N LEU A 37 7.10 -3.78 -13.68
CA LEU A 37 6.73 -3.97 -12.28
C LEU A 37 7.64 -3.15 -11.34
N ASP A 38 7.41 -1.84 -11.31
CA ASP A 38 8.13 -0.88 -10.43
C ASP A 38 7.54 -0.81 -9.01
N GLY A 39 6.42 -1.49 -8.73
CA GLY A 39 5.70 -1.33 -7.45
C GLY A 39 4.81 -0.09 -7.38
N LYS A 40 4.54 0.55 -8.53
CA LYS A 40 3.63 1.71 -8.65
C LYS A 40 2.44 1.48 -9.56
N LYS A 41 2.62 0.64 -10.60
CA LYS A 41 1.59 0.34 -11.60
C LYS A 41 0.87 -0.96 -11.25
N THR A 42 -0.43 -0.98 -11.51
CA THR A 42 -1.24 -2.20 -11.34
C THR A 42 -1.02 -3.18 -12.50
N ILE A 43 -1.36 -4.46 -12.32
CA ILE A 43 -1.30 -5.45 -13.42
C ILE A 43 -2.16 -5.03 -14.61
N GLU A 44 -3.27 -4.34 -14.39
CA GLU A 44 -4.13 -3.82 -15.45
C GLU A 44 -3.43 -2.72 -16.27
N GLU A 45 -2.78 -1.76 -15.61
CA GLU A 45 -2.01 -0.72 -16.29
C GLU A 45 -0.81 -1.30 -17.06
N ILE A 46 -0.14 -2.29 -16.47
CA ILE A 46 0.98 -2.99 -17.12
C ILE A 46 0.50 -3.80 -18.32
N ALA A 47 -0.68 -4.43 -18.23
CA ALA A 47 -1.35 -5.06 -19.37
C ALA A 47 -1.60 -4.04 -20.49
N GLY A 48 -2.19 -2.89 -20.16
CA GLY A 48 -2.44 -1.81 -21.10
C GLY A 48 -1.15 -1.32 -21.78
N ASN A 49 -0.08 -1.10 -21.02
CA ASN A 49 1.19 -0.60 -21.54
C ASN A 49 1.91 -1.60 -22.44
N LEU A 50 1.79 -2.90 -22.14
CA LEU A 50 2.39 -3.97 -22.94
C LEU A 50 1.50 -4.43 -24.11
N GLY A 51 0.28 -3.89 -24.24
CA GLY A 51 -0.70 -4.37 -25.21
C GLY A 51 -1.18 -5.81 -24.92
N LEU A 52 -1.09 -6.25 -23.67
CA LEU A 52 -1.46 -7.58 -23.20
C LEU A 52 -2.75 -7.52 -22.40
N THR A 53 -3.35 -8.68 -22.16
CA THR A 53 -4.50 -8.79 -21.25
C THR A 53 -4.06 -9.30 -19.88
N VAL A 54 -4.81 -8.96 -18.84
CA VAL A 54 -4.58 -9.48 -17.47
C VAL A 54 -4.54 -11.03 -17.45
N LYS A 55 -5.28 -11.69 -18.35
CA LYS A 55 -5.26 -13.16 -18.50
C LYS A 55 -3.91 -13.69 -19.02
N ASP A 56 -3.23 -12.95 -19.88
CA ASP A 56 -1.91 -13.30 -20.42
C ASP A 56 -0.79 -12.98 -19.41
N LEU A 57 -0.94 -11.88 -18.65
CA LEU A 57 -0.01 -11.52 -17.58
C LEU A 57 -0.14 -12.41 -16.34
N ARG A 58 -1.33 -12.92 -16.02
CA ARG A 58 -1.57 -13.76 -14.84
C ARG A 58 -0.57 -14.91 -14.69
N PRO A 59 -0.36 -15.80 -15.67
CA PRO A 59 0.61 -16.88 -15.55
C PRO A 59 2.06 -16.37 -15.45
N VAL A 60 2.39 -15.24 -16.08
CA VAL A 60 3.72 -14.61 -16.01
C VAL A 60 3.99 -14.09 -14.60
N VAL A 61 3.04 -13.36 -14.03
CA VAL A 61 3.08 -12.82 -12.65
C VAL A 61 3.14 -13.96 -11.64
N SER A 62 2.33 -15.01 -11.81
CA SER A 62 2.40 -16.21 -10.94
C SER A 62 3.78 -16.86 -11.00
N ARG A 63 4.37 -17.01 -12.19
CA ARG A 63 5.71 -17.57 -12.36
C ARG A 63 6.78 -16.70 -11.69
N LEU A 64 6.71 -15.38 -11.86
CA LEU A 64 7.64 -14.43 -11.26
C LEU A 64 7.55 -14.43 -9.70
N LEU A 65 6.34 -14.59 -9.16
CA LEU A 65 6.09 -14.79 -7.72
C LEU A 65 6.70 -16.12 -7.23
N GLU A 66 6.47 -17.22 -7.95
CA GLU A 66 7.04 -18.53 -7.61
C GLU A 66 8.57 -18.52 -7.63
N LEU A 67 9.16 -17.77 -8.56
CA LEU A 67 10.60 -17.56 -8.66
C LEU A 67 11.12 -16.55 -7.61
N GLY A 68 10.23 -15.88 -6.88
CA GLY A 68 10.58 -14.86 -5.89
C GLY A 68 11.31 -13.65 -6.47
N LEU A 69 11.05 -13.35 -7.75
CA LEU A 69 11.60 -12.21 -8.50
C LEU A 69 10.72 -10.96 -8.36
N ILE A 70 9.45 -11.15 -8.02
CA ILE A 70 8.51 -10.08 -7.71
C ILE A 70 7.77 -10.42 -6.42
N GLU A 71 7.36 -9.39 -5.71
CA GLU A 71 6.57 -9.46 -4.50
C GLU A 71 5.34 -8.55 -4.65
N SER A 72 4.24 -8.91 -3.97
CA SER A 72 3.06 -8.04 -3.94
C SER A 72 3.43 -6.80 -3.15
N ALA A 73 3.41 -5.63 -3.80
CA ALA A 73 3.72 -4.35 -3.15
C ALA A 73 2.63 -3.97 -2.13
N VAL A 74 1.43 -4.54 -2.31
CA VAL A 74 0.37 -4.52 -1.30
C VAL A 74 0.28 -5.92 -0.73
N ASP A 75 0.89 -6.11 0.43
CA ASP A 75 0.69 -7.32 1.21
C ASP A 75 -0.76 -7.31 1.70
N GLU A 76 -1.61 -8.17 1.15
CA GLU A 76 -3.00 -8.31 1.56
C GLU A 76 -3.13 -8.66 3.05
N ALA A 77 -2.05 -9.09 3.71
CA ALA A 77 -2.06 -9.44 5.13
C ALA A 77 -1.93 -8.23 6.08
N ALA A 78 -1.59 -7.03 5.58
CA ALA A 78 -1.39 -5.85 6.40
C ALA A 78 -2.26 -4.68 5.92
N MET A 79 -3.58 -4.87 5.91
CA MET A 79 -4.55 -3.77 5.80
C MET A 79 -4.92 -3.25 7.19
N VAL A 80 -5.08 -1.94 7.33
CA VAL A 80 -5.56 -1.38 8.60
C VAL A 80 -7.05 -1.69 8.74
N ASN A 81 -7.43 -2.12 9.93
CA ASN A 81 -8.83 -2.31 10.26
C ASN A 81 -9.54 -0.98 10.48
N HIS A 82 -10.87 -1.01 10.39
CA HIS A 82 -11.74 0.15 10.66
C HIS A 82 -11.51 0.76 12.06
N ASP A 83 -11.00 -0.01 13.02
CA ASP A 83 -10.61 0.50 14.36
C ASP A 83 -9.54 1.61 14.29
N PHE A 84 -8.58 1.47 13.38
CA PHE A 84 -7.53 2.47 13.18
C PHE A 84 -8.13 3.79 12.72
N PHE A 85 -8.98 3.77 11.69
CA PHE A 85 -9.64 4.98 11.19
C PHE A 85 -10.60 5.59 12.22
N ALA A 86 -11.32 4.76 12.99
CA ALA A 86 -12.14 5.27 14.09
C ALA A 86 -11.30 6.01 15.13
N SER A 87 -10.11 5.49 15.44
CA SER A 87 -9.15 6.11 16.35
C SER A 87 -8.59 7.42 15.79
N VAL A 88 -8.11 7.41 14.53
CA VAL A 88 -7.62 8.61 13.83
C VAL A 88 -8.68 9.69 13.80
N ARG A 89 -9.91 9.35 13.41
CA ARG A 89 -11.06 10.29 13.35
C ARG A 89 -11.35 10.90 14.71
N LYS A 90 -11.38 10.08 15.76
CA LYS A 90 -11.64 10.53 17.12
C LYS A 90 -10.56 11.51 17.59
N GLU A 91 -9.29 11.13 17.48
CA GLU A 91 -8.17 11.95 17.93
C GLU A 91 -8.05 13.25 17.12
N LEU A 92 -8.21 13.16 15.80
CA LEU A 92 -8.19 14.32 14.94
C LEU A 92 -9.37 15.27 15.25
N SER A 93 -10.57 14.73 15.46
CA SER A 93 -11.73 15.54 15.85
C SER A 93 -11.52 16.27 17.19
N LEU A 94 -10.80 15.68 18.13
CA LEU A 94 -10.44 16.34 19.40
C LEU A 94 -9.42 17.48 19.24
N ALA A 95 -8.64 17.46 18.16
CA ALA A 95 -7.61 18.45 17.86
C ALA A 95 -8.13 19.62 17.03
N ILE A 96 -8.91 19.34 15.99
CA ILE A 96 -9.33 20.31 14.97
C ILE A 96 -10.85 20.41 14.78
N GLY A 97 -11.63 19.56 15.44
CA GLY A 97 -13.09 19.59 15.41
C GLY A 97 -13.70 18.80 14.25
N PRO A 98 -14.96 19.08 13.87
CA PRO A 98 -15.73 18.27 12.91
C PRO A 98 -15.16 18.26 11.49
N ILE A 99 -14.21 19.15 11.17
CA ILE A 99 -13.50 19.15 9.88
C ILE A 99 -12.54 17.97 9.71
N ALA A 100 -12.28 17.21 10.79
CA ALA A 100 -11.44 16.03 10.77
C ALA A 100 -11.85 15.01 9.68
N ASP A 101 -13.14 14.82 9.43
CA ASP A 101 -13.64 13.89 8.41
C ASP A 101 -13.14 14.26 7.02
N VAL A 102 -13.33 15.54 6.67
CA VAL A 102 -12.95 16.08 5.36
C VAL A 102 -11.44 15.97 5.14
N LEU A 103 -10.64 16.18 6.19
CA LEU A 103 -9.18 16.08 6.10
C LEU A 103 -8.69 14.63 5.99
N ILE A 104 -9.40 13.68 6.59
CA ILE A 104 -9.09 12.25 6.43
C ILE A 104 -9.44 11.83 5.00
N GLU A 105 -10.59 12.23 4.48
CA GLU A 105 -10.97 11.95 3.09
C GLU A 105 -9.97 12.56 2.10
N ASP A 106 -9.56 13.82 2.30
CA ASP A 106 -8.58 14.50 1.45
C ASP A 106 -7.21 13.78 1.47
N ALA A 107 -6.73 13.40 2.66
CA ALA A 107 -5.47 12.68 2.78
C ALA A 107 -5.54 11.25 2.20
N LEU A 108 -6.69 10.59 2.26
CA LEU A 108 -6.91 9.30 1.61
C LEU A 108 -6.87 9.41 0.08
N LEU A 109 -7.49 10.46 -0.47
CA LEU A 109 -7.47 10.75 -1.90
C LEU A 109 -6.05 11.04 -2.41
N ASP A 110 -5.26 11.78 -1.64
CA ASP A 110 -3.85 12.08 -1.97
C ASP A 110 -2.98 10.81 -2.01
N LEU A 111 -3.28 9.85 -1.14
CA LEU A 111 -2.64 8.53 -1.11
C LEU A 111 -3.21 7.54 -2.14
N ASN A 112 -4.15 7.97 -2.99
CA ASN A 112 -4.89 7.10 -3.91
C ASN A 112 -5.51 5.86 -3.23
N CYS A 113 -5.83 5.97 -1.93
CA CYS A 113 -6.32 4.88 -1.09
C CYS A 113 -7.76 5.13 -0.65
N THR A 114 -8.44 4.08 -0.18
CA THR A 114 -9.76 4.19 0.47
C THR A 114 -9.72 3.58 1.86
N VAL A 115 -10.64 3.97 2.73
CA VAL A 115 -10.82 3.37 4.07
C VAL A 115 -10.96 1.84 4.05
N SER A 116 -11.45 1.27 2.94
CA SER A 116 -11.65 -0.17 2.77
C SER A 116 -10.43 -0.91 2.22
N ASP A 117 -9.47 -0.20 1.64
CA ASP A 117 -8.29 -0.76 0.96
C ASP A 117 -6.99 -0.07 1.43
N PHE A 118 -6.97 0.41 2.67
CA PHE A 118 -5.83 1.16 3.17
C PHE A 118 -4.75 0.21 3.71
N PRO A 119 -3.54 0.22 3.16
CA PRO A 119 -2.48 -0.66 3.62
C PRO A 119 -1.76 -0.04 4.82
N VAL A 120 -1.38 -0.89 5.78
CA VAL A 120 -0.70 -0.53 7.02
C VAL A 120 0.59 0.24 6.74
N GLN A 121 1.31 -0.06 5.65
CA GLN A 121 2.51 0.69 5.24
C GLN A 121 2.29 2.20 5.02
N HIS A 122 1.10 2.63 4.59
CA HIS A 122 0.78 4.05 4.40
C HIS A 122 0.23 4.72 5.66
N ALA A 123 -0.03 3.97 6.74
CA ALA A 123 -0.55 4.49 8.00
C ALA A 123 0.35 5.57 8.63
N PRO A 124 1.70 5.43 8.70
CA PRO A 124 2.54 6.48 9.25
C PRO A 124 2.52 7.75 8.39
N GLU A 125 2.40 7.61 7.06
CA GLU A 125 2.32 8.75 6.15
C GLU A 125 1.00 9.52 6.33
N LEU A 126 -0.13 8.81 6.42
CA LEU A 126 -1.42 9.42 6.73
C LEU A 126 -1.38 10.19 8.06
N VAL A 127 -0.84 9.58 9.12
CA VAL A 127 -0.69 10.23 10.43
C VAL A 127 0.16 11.50 10.33
N TYR A 128 1.26 11.45 9.57
CA TYR A 128 2.13 12.61 9.35
C TYR A 128 1.39 13.76 8.63
N MET A 129 0.65 13.45 7.56
CA MET A 129 -0.15 14.43 6.81
C MET A 129 -1.20 15.08 7.71
N LEU A 130 -1.95 14.29 8.46
CA LEU A 130 -2.99 14.78 9.37
C LEU A 130 -2.41 15.61 10.52
N ALA A 131 -1.27 15.19 11.08
CA ALA A 131 -0.60 15.95 12.12
C ALA A 131 -0.19 17.35 11.62
N ARG A 132 0.17 17.53 10.35
CA ARG A 132 0.48 18.85 9.77
C ARG A 132 -0.72 19.79 9.66
N GLN A 133 -1.93 19.25 9.65
CA GLN A 133 -3.16 20.06 9.62
C GLN A 133 -3.52 20.63 10.99
N ILE A 134 -2.91 20.11 12.07
CA ILE A 134 -3.18 20.56 13.44
C ILE A 134 -2.35 21.83 13.73
N GLN A 135 -3.01 22.98 13.79
CA GLN A 135 -2.36 24.27 14.10
C GLN A 135 -1.91 24.39 15.57
N ARG A 136 -2.62 23.73 16.49
CA ARG A 136 -2.32 23.78 17.93
C ARG A 136 -1.25 22.75 18.28
N GLU A 137 -0.05 23.20 18.61
CA GLU A 137 1.10 22.34 18.90
C GLU A 137 0.83 21.32 20.02
N GLU A 138 0.22 21.74 21.12
CA GLU A 138 -0.15 20.86 22.23
C GLU A 138 -1.03 19.68 21.77
N LYS A 139 -2.06 19.97 20.94
CA LYS A 139 -2.96 18.96 20.39
C LYS A 139 -2.27 18.07 19.37
N ARG A 140 -1.34 18.63 18.60
CA ARG A 140 -0.55 17.93 17.59
C ARG A 140 0.34 16.87 18.22
N VAL A 141 1.02 17.22 19.31
CA VAL A 141 1.90 16.30 20.06
C VAL A 141 1.09 15.16 20.68
N ILE A 142 -0.10 15.45 21.21
CA ILE A 142 -1.01 14.42 21.75
C ILE A 142 -1.48 13.47 20.63
N PHE A 143 -1.93 14.03 19.51
CA PHE A 143 -2.35 13.24 18.33
C PHE A 143 -1.22 12.33 17.84
N GLN A 144 0.00 12.86 17.68
CA GLN A 144 1.16 12.07 17.23
C GLN A 144 1.50 10.94 18.20
N GLN A 145 1.47 11.18 19.51
CA GLN A 145 1.72 10.14 20.51
C GLN A 145 0.67 9.02 20.45
N ASN A 146 -0.61 9.38 20.42
CA ASN A 146 -1.70 8.40 20.36
C ASN A 146 -1.67 7.59 19.06
N MET A 147 -1.32 8.23 17.94
CA MET A 147 -1.17 7.54 16.66
C MET A 147 0.10 6.67 16.61
N LEU A 148 1.19 7.07 17.25
CA LEU A 148 2.39 6.25 17.40
C LEU A 148 2.11 4.94 18.14
N GLU A 149 1.29 5.00 19.19
CA GLU A 149 0.82 3.78 19.88
C GLU A 149 0.00 2.89 18.94
N LYS A 150 -0.93 3.47 18.17
CA LYS A 150 -1.70 2.72 17.17
C LYS A 150 -0.83 2.09 16.09
N LEU A 151 0.22 2.80 15.61
CA LEU A 151 1.17 2.27 14.64
C LEU A 151 2.01 1.11 15.22
N LYS A 152 2.34 1.17 16.52
CA LYS A 152 2.99 0.06 17.24
C LYS A 152 2.08 -1.17 17.31
N GLU A 153 0.79 -0.98 17.61
CA GLU A 153 -0.19 -2.08 17.64
C GLU A 153 -0.32 -2.77 16.27
N LEU A 154 -0.13 -2.03 15.17
CA LEU A 154 -0.15 -2.54 13.80
C LEU A 154 1.16 -3.25 13.37
N GLY A 155 2.19 -3.29 14.23
CA GLY A 155 3.46 -3.95 13.93
C GLY A 155 4.39 -3.15 13.00
N LEU A 156 4.11 -1.86 12.78
CA LEU A 156 4.93 -0.99 11.93
C LEU A 156 6.14 -0.39 12.65
N ALA A 157 6.07 -0.32 13.97
CA ALA A 157 7.14 0.21 14.80
C ALA A 157 8.11 -0.92 15.19
N THR A 158 8.72 -1.55 14.19
CA THR A 158 9.92 -2.36 14.42
C THR A 158 11.08 -1.38 14.49
N GLY A 159 11.61 -1.17 15.69
CA GLY A 159 12.74 -0.30 15.93
C GLY A 159 13.96 -0.69 15.10
N GLN A 160 14.66 0.32 14.61
CA GLN A 160 16.12 0.29 14.55
C GLN A 160 16.66 1.05 15.76
#